data_AF-A0AA44S5E2-F1
#
_entry.id   AF-A0AA44S5E2-F1
#
_cell.length_a   1.000
_cell.length_b   1.000
_cell.length_c   1.000
_cell.angle_alpha   90.00
_cell.angle_beta   90.00
_cell.angle_gamma   90.00
#
_symmetry.space_group_name_H-M   'P 1'
#
loop_
_entity.id
_entity.type
_entity.pdbx_description
1 polymer ?
#
loop_
_entity_poly.entity_id
_entity_poly.type
_entity_poly.pdbx_seq_one_letter_code
_entity_poly.pdbx_strand_id
1 'polypeptide(L)'
;ETATVVCMRAPGMTMFRMPIFTWNIMVTSILILIAFPLLTAALFGLAADRHLGAHIYDAANGGVLLWQHLFWFFGHPEVYIIA
;
A
#
# COMPACT_ATOMS: atom_id res chain seq x y z
N GLU A 1 -5.54 5.65 -10.37
CA GLU A 1 -5.78 5.23 -11.78
C GLU A 1 -6.81 4.11 -11.91
N THR A 2 -7.11 3.35 -10.85
CA THR A 2 -8.17 2.33 -10.82
C THR A 2 -9.53 2.81 -11.36
N ALA A 3 -10.00 3.99 -10.92
CA ALA A 3 -11.27 4.56 -11.38
C ALA A 3 -11.28 4.84 -12.90
N THR A 4 -10.14 5.28 -13.45
CA THR A 4 -9.99 5.53 -14.89
C THR A 4 -10.12 4.24 -15.69
N VAL A 5 -9.43 3.17 -15.26
CA VAL A 5 -9.49 1.86 -15.93
C VAL A 5 -10.90 1.25 -15.83
N VAL A 6 -11.63 1.46 -14.73
CA VAL A 6 -12.98 0.91 -14.56
C VAL A 6 -14.03 1.71 -15.34
N CYS A 7 -14.02 3.04 -15.21
CA CYS A 7 -15.14 3.91 -15.61
C CYS A 7 -14.91 4.72 -16.90
N MET A 8 -13.66 4.89 -17.35
CA MET A 8 -13.32 5.78 -18.48
C MET A 8 -12.67 5.03 -19.65
N ARG A 9 -13.15 3.80 -19.94
CA ARG A 9 -12.72 3.02 -21.10
C ARG A 9 -13.48 3.42 -22.36
N ALA A 10 -12.84 3.21 -23.51
CA ALA A 10 -13.50 3.40 -24.81
C ALA A 10 -14.71 2.46 -24.97
N PRO A 11 -15.81 2.90 -25.61
CA PRO A 11 -16.97 2.06 -25.87
C PRO A 11 -16.59 0.77 -26.62
N GLY A 12 -17.11 -0.38 -26.18
CA GLY A 12 -16.81 -1.69 -26.77
C GLY A 12 -15.49 -2.34 -26.32
N MET A 13 -14.68 -1.65 -25.51
CA MET A 13 -13.46 -2.20 -24.92
C MET A 13 -13.77 -2.96 -23.61
N THR A 14 -13.83 -4.28 -23.69
CA THR A 14 -14.01 -5.15 -22.51
C THR A 14 -12.71 -5.26 -21.71
N MET A 15 -12.78 -5.75 -20.46
CA MET A 15 -11.61 -5.86 -19.57
C MET A 15 -10.46 -6.65 -20.22
N PHE A 16 -10.78 -7.80 -20.81
CA PHE A 16 -9.80 -8.70 -21.41
C PHE A 16 -9.28 -8.25 -22.79
N ARG A 17 -9.77 -7.12 -23.31
CA ARG A 17 -9.28 -6.51 -24.56
C ARG A 17 -8.33 -5.34 -24.32
N MET A 18 -8.05 -5.00 -23.07
CA MET A 18 -7.11 -3.92 -22.72
C MET A 18 -5.65 -4.36 -22.92
N PRO A 19 -4.73 -3.43 -23.27
CA PRO A 19 -3.31 -3.70 -23.33
C PRO A 19 -2.74 -4.18 -21.98
N ILE A 20 -1.68 -5.00 -22.02
CA ILE A 20 -1.03 -5.52 -20.81
C ILE A 20 -0.50 -4.41 -19.89
N PHE A 21 -0.05 -3.30 -20.48
CA PHE A 21 0.37 -2.13 -19.72
C PHE A 21 -0.76 -1.58 -18.84
N THR A 22 -1.96 -1.41 -19.38
CA THR A 22 -3.13 -0.93 -18.62
C THR A 22 -3.56 -1.94 -17.55
N TRP A 23 -3.39 -3.24 -17.81
CA TRP A 23 -3.61 -4.28 -16.80
C TRP A 23 -2.61 -4.19 -15.64
N ASN A 24 -1.32 -4.04 -15.94
CA ASN A 24 -0.29 -3.86 -14.90
C ASN A 24 -0.58 -2.61 -14.06
N ILE A 25 -0.89 -1.47 -14.70
CA ILE A 25 -1.26 -0.23 -14.01
C ILE A 25 -2.50 -0.41 -13.11
N MET A 26 -3.49 -1.18 -13.54
CA MET A 26 -4.65 -1.47 -12.71
C MET A 26 -4.29 -2.29 -11.47
N VAL A 27 -3.48 -3.33 -11.63
CA VAL A 27 -3.05 -4.19 -10.52
C VAL A 27 -2.16 -3.42 -9.55
N THR A 28 -1.17 -2.67 -10.04
CA THR A 28 -0.28 -1.85 -9.20
C THR A 28 -1.06 -0.75 -8.49
N SER A 29 -2.06 -0.13 -9.13
CA SER A 29 -2.95 0.83 -8.46
C SER A 29 -3.73 0.24 -7.30
N ILE A 30 -4.17 -1.02 -7.40
CA ILE A 30 -4.84 -1.72 -6.29
C ILE A 30 -3.83 -2.00 -5.16
N LEU A 31 -2.61 -2.43 -5.49
CA LEU A 31 -1.55 -2.64 -4.51
C LEU A 31 -1.19 -1.35 -3.75
N ILE A 32 -1.13 -0.21 -4.44
CA ILE A 32 -0.88 1.10 -3.81
C ILE A 32 -1.94 1.40 -2.75
N LEU A 33 -3.22 1.19 -3.07
CA LEU A 33 -4.33 1.45 -2.14
C LEU A 33 -4.28 0.58 -0.88
N ILE A 34 -3.67 -0.61 -0.97
CA ILE A 34 -3.50 -1.51 0.17
C ILE A 34 -2.24 -1.14 0.96
N ALA A 35 -1.11 -0.94 0.28
CA ALA A 35 0.20 -0.84 0.92
C ALA A 35 0.47 0.53 1.58
N PHE A 36 0.07 1.64 0.93
CA PHE A 36 0.44 2.99 1.38
C PHE A 36 -0.29 3.47 2.63
N PRO A 37 -1.58 3.16 2.85
CA PRO A 37 -2.25 3.49 4.11
C PRO A 37 -1.62 2.80 5.32
N LEU A 38 -1.11 1.58 5.14
CA LEU A 38 -0.40 0.82 6.18
C LEU A 38 0.93 1.48 6.56
N LEU A 39 1.73 1.90 5.59
CA LEU A 39 2.93 2.69 5.85
C LEU A 39 2.59 4.00 6.58
N THR A 40 1.55 4.69 6.11
CA THR A 40 1.11 5.96 6.71
C THR A 40 0.71 5.77 8.17
N ALA A 41 -0.09 4.74 8.48
CA ALA A 41 -0.47 4.40 9.85
C ALA A 41 0.75 4.03 10.71
N ALA A 42 1.69 3.25 10.18
CA ALA A 42 2.91 2.88 10.89
C ALA A 42 3.77 4.12 11.22
N LEU A 43 3.93 5.03 10.26
CA LEU A 43 4.69 6.26 10.46
C LEU A 43 4.02 7.22 11.45
N PHE A 44 2.68 7.31 11.44
CA PHE A 44 1.95 8.09 12.46
C PHE A 44 2.12 7.49 13.86
N GLY A 45 2.07 6.16 14.00
CA GLY A 45 2.38 5.49 15.26
C GLY A 45 3.80 5.79 15.72
N LEU A 46 4.77 5.83 14.78
CA LEU A 46 6.17 6.06 15.11
C LEU A 46 6.40 7.52 15.53
N ALA A 47 5.72 8.45 14.86
CA ALA A 47 5.72 9.85 15.25
C ALA A 47 5.10 10.03 16.65
N ALA A 48 4.00 9.33 16.96
CA ALA A 48 3.39 9.37 18.29
C ALA A 48 4.33 8.81 19.36
N ASP A 49 5.06 7.74 19.09
CA ASP A 49 6.08 7.22 20.01
C ASP A 49 7.21 8.21 20.25
N ARG A 50 7.69 8.89 19.20
CA ARG A 50 8.82 9.82 19.30
C ARG A 50 8.46 11.16 19.93
N HIS A 51 7.23 11.64 19.75
CA HIS A 51 6.84 13.00 20.14
C HIS A 51 5.83 13.05 21.29
N LEU A 52 5.00 12.03 21.45
CA LEU A 52 3.92 12.00 22.44
C LEU A 52 4.12 10.92 23.51
N GLY A 53 5.12 10.05 23.37
CA GLY A 53 5.38 8.95 24.30
C GLY A 53 4.26 7.90 24.28
N ALA A 54 3.76 7.53 23.10
CA ALA A 54 2.62 6.62 22.97
C ALA A 54 2.92 5.13 23.27
N HIS A 55 4.20 4.73 23.35
CA HIS A 55 4.66 3.36 23.64
C HIS A 55 4.06 2.24 22.75
N ILE A 56 3.72 2.55 21.50
CA ILE A 56 3.14 1.64 20.50
C ILE A 56 4.17 0.60 20.02
N TYR A 57 5.40 1.03 19.75
CA TYR A 57 6.50 0.22 19.24
C TYR A 57 7.54 -0.14 20.31
N ASP A 58 7.17 -0.04 21.59
CA ASP A 58 8.03 -0.41 22.71
C ASP A 58 8.35 -1.92 22.70
N ALA A 59 9.61 -2.28 22.99
CA ALA A 59 10.08 -3.66 22.97
C ALA A 59 9.37 -4.53 24.03
N ALA A 60 9.03 -3.94 25.18
CA ALA A 60 8.29 -4.64 26.24
C ALA A 60 6.87 -5.04 25.81
N ASN A 61 6.28 -4.34 24.84
CA ASN A 61 4.91 -4.55 24.35
C ASN A 61 4.87 -5.38 23.06
N GLY A 62 6.00 -5.95 22.61
CA GLY A 62 6.10 -6.63 21.31
C GLY A 62 6.16 -5.69 20.10
N GLY A 63 6.34 -4.38 20.35
CA GLY A 63 6.34 -3.33 19.34
C GLY A 63 7.41 -3.46 18.26
N VAL A 64 8.53 -4.12 18.57
CA VAL A 64 9.61 -4.42 17.61
C VAL A 64 9.13 -5.37 16.50
N LEU A 65 8.33 -6.38 16.83
CA LEU A 65 7.73 -7.28 15.84
C LEU A 65 6.55 -6.61 15.12
N LEU A 66 5.75 -5.82 15.84
CA LEU A 66 4.66 -5.05 15.24
C LEU A 66 5.19 -4.13 14.13
N TRP A 67 6.28 -3.40 14.39
CA TRP A 67 6.93 -2.57 13.38
C TRP A 67 7.39 -3.38 12.18
N GLN A 68 8.07 -4.51 12.40
CA GLN A 68 8.53 -5.38 11.30
C GLN A 68 7.38 -5.88 10.45
N HIS A 69 6.29 -6.35 11.06
CA HIS A 69 5.12 -6.83 10.32
C HIS A 69 4.45 -5.71 9.53
N LEU A 70 4.23 -4.54 10.12
CA LEU A 70 3.61 -3.42 9.40
C LEU A 70 4.51 -2.91 8.26
N PHE A 71 5.80 -2.75 8.54
CA PHE A 71 6.76 -2.26 7.56
C PHE A 71 6.92 -3.23 6.39
N TRP A 72 7.07 -4.53 6.65
CA TRP A 72 7.24 -5.51 5.57
C TRP A 72 5.95 -5.86 4.84
N PHE A 73 4.79 -5.72 5.49
CA PHE A 73 3.50 -5.80 4.81
C PHE A 73 3.33 -4.67 3.78
N PHE A 74 3.93 -3.50 4.01
CA PHE A 74 4.08 -2.46 2.99
C PHE A 74 5.22 -2.76 2.00
N GLY A 75 6.40 -3.12 2.50
CA GLY A 75 7.64 -3.18 1.72
C GLY A 75 7.66 -4.24 0.63
N HIS A 76 7.04 -5.41 0.85
CA HIS A 76 6.91 -6.43 -0.20
C HIS A 76 6.01 -5.97 -1.37
N PRO A 77 4.79 -5.47 -1.13
CA PRO A 77 3.98 -4.86 -2.18
C PRO A 77 4.65 -3.70 -2.91
N GLU A 78 5.41 -2.86 -2.20
CA GLU A 78 6.08 -1.70 -2.80
C GLU A 78 7.10 -2.09 -3.89
N VAL A 79 7.90 -3.13 -3.65
CA VAL A 79 8.85 -3.61 -4.68
C VAL A 79 8.15 -4.18 -5.93
N TYR A 80 6.91 -4.68 -5.80
CA TYR A 80 6.10 -5.12 -6.95
C TYR A 80 5.43 -3.96 -7.70
N ILE A 81 5.30 -2.78 -7.08
CA ILE A 81 4.73 -1.58 -7.71
C ILE A 81 5.79 -0.87 -8.57
N ILE A 82 7.07 -0.94 -8.18
CA ILE A 82 8.19 -0.27 -8.87
C ILE A 82 8.69 -1.06 -10.09
N ALA A 83 8.52 -2.39 -10.08
CA ALA A 83 8.94 -3.29 -11.16
C ALA A 83 8.11 -3.14 -12.44
#